data_AF-A0A9W8I481-F1
#
_entry.id   AF-A0A9W8I481-F1
#
_cell.length_a   1.000
_cell.length_b   1.000
_cell.length_c   1.000
_cell.angle_alpha   90.00
_cell.angle_beta   90.00
_cell.angle_gamma   90.00
#
_symmetry.space_group_name_H-M   'P 1'
#
loop_
_entity.id
_entity.type
_entity.pdbx_description
1 polymer ?
#
loop_
_entity_poly.entity_id
_entity_poly.type
_entity_poly.pdbx_seq_one_letter_code
_entity_poly.pdbx_strand_id
1 'polypeptide(L)'
;MSICNLLGSPVDRTELDDWESLLYIICWLGIHGISKDDQQKYQAKIIAMRKKNPLYEIPLEKWEIGTFKQVATAKKSDLETVSDFEQAVLRYFKIGSGYDVLKALALLLYRFLFNNPKLSPAYHGVNKLLNAEVQITEEQMIAGEDTKTIVDPFEKRSEKRKEIVESLLKAMKIYKQKAEHVLYKADSL
;
A
#
# COMPACT_ATOMS: atom_id res chain seq x y z
N MET A 1 -1.98 -4.80 9.88
CA MET A 1 -3.11 -5.61 9.37
C MET A 1 -3.37 -5.26 7.92
N SER A 2 -3.70 -6.24 7.08
CA SER A 2 -4.02 -6.02 5.67
C SER A 2 -5.40 -5.38 5.47
N ILE A 3 -5.63 -4.74 4.33
CA ILE A 3 -6.94 -4.16 3.99
C ILE A 3 -8.03 -5.23 3.98
N CYS A 4 -7.74 -6.42 3.45
CA CYS A 4 -8.66 -7.55 3.39
C CYS A 4 -9.23 -7.88 4.78
N ASN A 5 -8.34 -8.03 5.76
CA ASN A 5 -8.72 -8.31 7.15
C ASN A 5 -9.41 -7.13 7.83
N LEU A 6 -8.95 -5.90 7.57
CA LEU A 6 -9.55 -4.70 8.17
C LEU A 6 -10.97 -4.41 7.67
N LEU A 7 -11.29 -4.83 6.43
CA LEU A 7 -12.63 -4.72 5.84
C LEU A 7 -13.52 -5.92 6.14
N GLY A 8 -13.00 -6.96 6.79
CA GLY A 8 -13.76 -8.20 7.04
C GLY A 8 -14.16 -8.92 5.76
N SER A 9 -13.34 -8.85 4.69
CA SER A 9 -13.58 -9.62 3.48
C SER A 9 -13.61 -11.12 3.81
N PRO A 10 -14.50 -11.92 3.17
CA PRO A 10 -14.59 -13.36 3.39
C PRO A 10 -13.41 -14.14 2.79
N VAL A 11 -12.49 -13.47 2.07
CA VAL A 11 -11.30 -14.09 1.49
C VAL A 11 -10.34 -14.50 2.61
N ASP A 12 -9.95 -15.76 2.61
CA ASP A 12 -8.98 -16.30 3.57
C ASP A 12 -7.67 -15.50 3.56
N ARG A 13 -7.08 -15.35 4.75
CA ARG A 13 -5.74 -14.79 4.88
C ARG A 13 -4.73 -15.65 4.09
N THR A 14 -3.89 -15.00 3.30
CA THR A 14 -2.82 -15.60 2.51
C THR A 14 -1.47 -14.92 2.81
N GLU A 15 -0.39 -15.41 2.19
CA GLU A 15 0.90 -14.72 2.28
C GLU A 15 0.87 -13.30 1.67
N LEU A 16 -0.11 -12.95 0.83
CA LEU A 16 -0.26 -11.60 0.27
C LEU A 16 -0.55 -10.56 1.36
N ASP A 17 -1.19 -10.95 2.47
CA ASP A 17 -1.44 -10.08 3.62
C ASP A 17 -0.14 -9.72 4.36
N ASP A 18 0.80 -10.67 4.41
CA ASP A 18 2.13 -10.44 4.98
C ASP A 18 2.97 -9.55 4.05
N TRP A 19 2.82 -9.69 2.73
CA TRP A 19 3.42 -8.79 1.76
C TRP A 19 2.86 -7.36 1.82
N GLU A 20 1.55 -7.19 2.05
CA GLU A 20 0.99 -5.86 2.33
C GLU A 20 1.59 -5.27 3.61
N SER A 21 1.77 -6.10 4.64
CA SER A 21 2.42 -5.66 5.88
C SER A 21 3.89 -5.27 5.67
N LEU A 22 4.61 -5.97 4.79
CA LEU A 22 5.96 -5.58 4.39
C LEU A 22 5.97 -4.25 3.61
N LEU A 23 5.02 -4.04 2.70
CA LEU A 23 4.86 -2.76 2.01
C LEU A 23 4.66 -1.62 3.01
N TYR A 24 3.82 -1.83 4.05
CA TYR A 24 3.65 -0.86 5.12
C TYR A 24 4.98 -0.55 5.82
N ILE A 25 5.75 -1.56 6.22
CA ILE A 25 7.04 -1.37 6.90
C ILE A 25 8.01 -0.58 6.00
N ILE A 26 8.08 -0.90 4.72
CA ILE A 26 8.93 -0.20 3.75
C ILE A 26 8.51 1.27 3.63
N CYS A 27 7.21 1.53 3.52
CA CYS A 27 6.69 2.90 3.48
C CYS A 27 6.99 3.64 4.79
N TRP A 28 6.85 2.98 5.94
CA TRP A 28 7.13 3.56 7.25
C TRP A 28 8.58 3.99 7.35
N LEU A 29 9.50 3.10 7.00
CA LEU A 29 10.94 3.36 6.99
C LEU A 29 11.32 4.43 5.97
N GLY A 30 10.66 4.46 4.81
CA GLY A 30 10.89 5.48 3.79
C GLY A 30 10.50 6.89 4.23
N ILE A 31 9.41 7.02 4.98
CA ILE A 31 8.92 8.31 5.48
C ILE A 31 9.66 8.75 6.75
N HIS A 32 9.74 7.88 7.75
CA HIS A 32 10.29 8.21 9.07
C HIS A 32 11.81 8.10 9.13
N GLY A 33 12.39 7.23 8.29
CA GLY A 33 13.81 6.95 8.25
C GLY A 33 14.21 5.65 8.93
N ILE A 34 15.33 5.11 8.49
CA ILE A 34 15.90 3.83 8.96
C ILE A 34 16.79 4.02 10.19
N SER A 35 17.56 5.11 10.24
CA SER A 35 18.47 5.40 11.35
C SER A 35 17.80 6.19 12.48
N LYS A 36 18.34 6.10 13.71
CA LYS A 36 17.87 6.92 14.84
C LYS A 36 17.97 8.41 14.55
N ASP A 37 19.07 8.84 13.93
CA ASP A 37 19.28 10.22 13.51
C ASP A 37 18.21 10.69 12.52
N ASP A 38 17.87 9.83 11.54
CA ASP A 38 16.82 10.15 10.58
C ASP A 38 15.46 10.30 11.24
N GLN A 39 15.13 9.42 12.18
CA GLN A 39 13.89 9.44 12.94
C GLN A 39 13.80 10.68 13.84
N GLN A 40 14.90 11.06 14.51
CA GLN A 40 14.95 12.28 15.30
C GLN A 40 14.76 13.55 14.45
N LYS A 41 15.46 13.63 13.31
CA LYS A 41 15.30 14.74 12.34
C LYS A 41 13.87 14.81 11.81
N TYR A 42 13.27 13.66 11.51
CA TYR A 42 11.88 13.58 11.09
C TYR A 42 10.94 14.08 12.18
N GLN A 43 11.09 13.60 13.42
CA GLN A 43 10.27 14.01 14.55
C GLN A 43 10.33 15.52 14.79
N ALA A 44 11.53 16.11 14.75
CA ALA A 44 11.69 17.56 14.86
C ALA A 44 10.96 18.32 13.74
N LYS A 45 11.03 17.82 12.49
CA LYS A 45 10.31 18.38 11.35
C LYS A 45 8.79 18.31 11.56
N ILE A 46 8.27 17.19 12.04
CA ILE A 46 6.84 17.01 12.33
C ILE A 46 6.38 17.99 13.41
N ILE A 47 7.12 18.10 14.52
CA ILE A 47 6.80 19.05 15.60
C ILE A 47 6.75 20.48 15.04
N ALA A 48 7.72 20.87 14.21
CA ALA A 48 7.75 22.20 13.60
C ALA A 48 6.58 22.43 12.63
N MET A 49 6.18 21.41 11.85
CA MET A 49 5.04 21.51 10.93
C MET A 49 3.72 21.58 11.67
N ARG A 50 3.50 20.74 12.70
CA ARG A 50 2.30 20.78 13.55
C ARG A 50 2.15 22.10 14.31
N LYS A 51 3.27 22.71 14.71
CA LYS A 51 3.24 24.06 15.30
C LYS A 51 2.71 25.12 14.33
N LYS A 52 2.95 24.97 13.03
CA LYS A 52 2.48 25.90 11.98
C LYS A 52 1.08 25.55 11.47
N ASN A 53 0.76 24.27 11.40
CA ASN A 53 -0.53 23.74 10.98
C ASN A 53 -0.90 22.57 11.92
N PRO A 54 -1.75 22.81 12.93
CA PRO A 54 -2.18 21.76 13.86
C PRO A 54 -2.89 20.58 13.19
N LEU A 55 -3.45 20.79 11.99
CA LEU A 55 -4.09 19.76 11.17
C LEU A 55 -3.11 19.04 10.23
N TYR A 56 -1.80 19.25 10.40
CA TYR A 56 -0.80 18.53 9.63
C TYR A 56 -0.80 17.05 10.01
N GLU A 57 -1.34 16.23 9.12
CA GLU A 57 -1.37 14.78 9.24
C GLU A 57 -0.21 14.13 8.47
N ILE A 58 0.36 13.08 9.06
CA ILE A 58 1.32 12.23 8.38
C ILE A 58 0.55 11.10 7.69
N PRO A 59 0.78 10.86 6.39
CA PRO A 59 -0.07 9.94 5.62
C PRO A 59 -0.10 8.50 6.12
N LEU A 60 0.98 8.01 6.74
CA LEU A 60 1.02 6.66 7.29
C LEU A 60 0.50 6.55 8.72
N GLU A 61 0.39 7.65 9.48
CA GLU A 61 -0.14 7.57 10.86
C GLU A 61 -1.59 7.08 10.87
N LYS A 62 -2.39 7.49 9.87
CA LYS A 62 -3.76 7.01 9.68
C LYS A 62 -3.87 5.52 9.29
N TRP A 63 -2.75 4.85 9.00
CA TRP A 63 -2.72 3.40 8.80
C TRP A 63 -2.52 2.63 10.12
N GLU A 64 -2.27 3.33 11.23
CA GLU A 64 -2.04 2.76 12.55
C GLU A 64 -3.07 3.26 13.59
N ILE A 65 -3.52 4.50 13.46
CA ILE A 65 -4.36 5.17 14.46
C ILE A 65 -5.83 5.12 14.08
N GLY A 66 -6.68 4.80 15.06
CA GLY A 66 -8.13 4.84 14.95
C GLY A 66 -8.79 3.46 14.96
N THR A 67 -10.07 3.43 14.59
CA THR A 67 -10.84 2.19 14.44
C THR A 67 -10.41 1.41 13.21
N PHE A 68 -10.67 0.10 13.17
CA PHE A 68 -10.37 -0.73 11.98
C PHE A 68 -11.00 -0.16 10.71
N LYS A 69 -12.22 0.36 10.78
CA LYS A 69 -12.89 1.01 9.64
C LYS A 69 -12.15 2.25 9.15
N GLN A 70 -11.67 3.11 10.05
CA GLN A 70 -10.90 4.30 9.69
C GLN A 70 -9.58 3.93 9.04
N VAL A 71 -8.84 2.98 9.63
CA VAL A 71 -7.58 2.48 9.08
C VAL A 71 -7.80 1.84 7.70
N ALA A 72 -8.84 1.03 7.54
CA ALA A 72 -9.20 0.42 6.27
C ALA A 72 -9.51 1.48 5.21
N THR A 73 -10.29 2.51 5.56
CA THR A 73 -10.68 3.60 4.65
C THR A 73 -9.47 4.41 4.21
N ALA A 74 -8.57 4.74 5.14
CA ALA A 74 -7.33 5.45 4.86
C ALA A 74 -6.45 4.67 3.88
N LYS A 75 -6.16 3.40 4.21
CA LYS A 75 -5.41 2.50 3.34
C LYS A 75 -6.06 2.33 1.98
N LYS A 76 -7.39 2.21 1.96
CA LYS A 76 -8.17 2.05 0.73
C LYS A 76 -7.93 3.23 -0.19
N SER A 77 -8.13 4.45 0.32
CA SER A 77 -7.92 5.68 -0.43
C SER A 77 -6.49 5.81 -0.96
N ASP A 78 -5.49 5.44 -0.14
CA ASP A 78 -4.09 5.64 -0.49
C ASP A 78 -3.54 4.57 -1.45
N LEU A 79 -4.19 3.41 -1.55
CA LEU A 79 -3.74 2.27 -2.35
C LEU A 79 -4.63 2.01 -3.57
N GLU A 80 -5.60 2.87 -3.83
CA GLU A 80 -6.58 2.72 -4.90
C GLU A 80 -5.94 2.76 -6.30
N THR A 81 -5.15 3.79 -6.58
CA THR A 81 -4.41 3.90 -7.85
C THR A 81 -2.92 4.13 -7.61
N VAL A 82 -2.11 3.92 -8.65
CA VAL A 82 -0.68 4.28 -8.64
C VAL A 82 -0.51 5.76 -8.29
N SER A 83 -1.35 6.63 -8.84
CA SER A 83 -1.31 8.07 -8.58
C SER A 83 -1.63 8.38 -7.12
N ASP A 84 -2.65 7.74 -6.56
CA ASP A 84 -3.01 7.94 -5.14
C ASP A 84 -1.88 7.46 -4.23
N PHE A 85 -1.26 6.31 -4.53
CA PHE A 85 -0.13 5.82 -3.74
C PHE A 85 1.09 6.73 -3.83
N GLU A 86 1.38 7.26 -5.01
CA GLU A 86 2.47 8.22 -5.20
C GLU A 86 2.23 9.52 -4.43
N GLN A 87 1.02 10.08 -4.51
CA GLN A 87 0.65 11.34 -3.89
C GLN A 87 0.40 11.21 -2.39
N ALA A 88 -0.22 10.13 -1.92
CA ALA A 88 -0.50 9.95 -0.51
C ALA A 88 0.74 9.47 0.24
N VAL A 89 1.54 8.58 -0.34
CA VAL A 89 2.60 7.87 0.38
C VAL A 89 4.00 8.24 -0.14
N LEU A 90 4.29 7.99 -1.42
CA LEU A 90 5.67 8.06 -1.93
C LEU A 90 6.24 9.49 -2.02
N ARG A 91 5.39 10.52 -2.08
CA ARG A 91 5.85 11.92 -2.06
C ARG A 91 6.51 12.32 -0.74
N TYR A 92 6.24 11.58 0.33
CA TYR A 92 6.75 11.86 1.68
C TYR A 92 8.00 11.07 2.04
N PHE A 93 8.46 10.19 1.15
CA PHE A 93 9.73 9.51 1.36
C PHE A 93 10.86 10.53 1.50
N LYS A 94 11.81 10.22 2.37
CA LYS A 94 13.03 11.01 2.53
C LYS A 94 13.80 11.04 1.21
N ILE A 95 14.47 12.16 0.98
CA ILE A 95 15.33 12.36 -0.19
C ILE A 95 16.76 12.01 0.22
N GLY A 96 17.49 11.27 -0.61
CA GLY A 96 18.89 10.94 -0.40
C GLY A 96 19.24 9.50 -0.79
N SER A 97 20.55 9.23 -0.85
CA SER A 97 21.11 7.93 -1.23
C SER A 97 20.50 6.80 -0.39
N GLY A 98 19.94 5.80 -1.05
CA GLY A 98 19.29 4.64 -0.42
C GLY A 98 17.76 4.76 -0.29
N TYR A 99 17.23 5.94 0.03
CA TYR A 99 15.77 6.15 0.09
C TYR A 99 15.10 6.12 -1.28
N ASP A 100 15.82 6.50 -2.35
CA ASP A 100 15.34 6.34 -3.73
C ASP A 100 15.17 4.87 -4.11
N VAL A 101 16.08 4.01 -3.66
CA VAL A 101 16.00 2.55 -3.85
C VAL A 101 14.79 2.01 -3.10
N LEU A 102 14.57 2.46 -1.86
CA LEU A 102 13.43 2.07 -1.05
C LEU A 102 12.09 2.55 -1.64
N LYS A 103 12.03 3.79 -2.17
CA LYS A 103 10.86 4.36 -2.85
C LYS A 103 10.50 3.55 -4.09
N ALA A 104 11.50 3.22 -4.90
CA ALA A 104 11.29 2.42 -6.11
C ALA A 104 10.92 0.96 -5.79
N LEU A 105 11.43 0.39 -4.70
CA LEU A 105 10.96 -0.89 -4.18
C LEU A 105 9.49 -0.82 -3.75
N ALA A 106 9.11 0.18 -2.94
CA ALA A 106 7.73 0.38 -2.48
C ALA A 106 6.74 0.46 -3.65
N LEU A 107 7.06 1.27 -4.67
CA LEU A 107 6.25 1.39 -5.87
C LEU A 107 6.12 0.05 -6.62
N LEU A 108 7.19 -0.73 -6.70
CA LEU A 108 7.17 -2.01 -7.39
C LEU A 108 6.35 -3.05 -6.62
N LEU A 109 6.49 -3.12 -5.30
CA LEU A 109 5.67 -4.00 -4.46
C LEU A 109 4.19 -3.60 -4.55
N TYR A 110 3.88 -2.31 -4.49
CA TYR A 110 2.52 -1.78 -4.73
C TYR A 110 1.97 -2.26 -6.07
N ARG A 111 2.75 -2.14 -7.15
CA ARG A 111 2.31 -2.58 -8.48
C ARG A 111 2.01 -4.07 -8.51
N PHE A 112 2.80 -4.92 -7.87
CA PHE A 112 2.51 -6.36 -7.86
C PHE A 112 1.33 -6.72 -6.96
N LEU A 113 1.10 -6.01 -5.86
CA LEU A 113 0.02 -6.28 -4.91
C LEU A 113 -1.32 -5.70 -5.36
N PHE A 114 -1.34 -4.45 -5.82
CA PHE A 114 -2.58 -3.69 -6.03
C PHE A 114 -2.82 -3.30 -7.49
N ASN A 115 -1.78 -3.23 -8.33
CA ASN A 115 -1.91 -2.81 -9.73
C ASN A 115 -1.25 -3.82 -10.68
N ASN A 116 -1.53 -5.12 -10.45
CA ASN A 116 -0.77 -6.20 -11.06
C ASN A 116 -1.08 -6.31 -12.55
N PRO A 117 -0.09 -6.20 -13.46
CA PRO A 117 -0.33 -6.22 -14.89
C PRO A 117 -0.85 -7.57 -15.42
N LYS A 118 -0.74 -8.65 -14.63
CA LYS A 118 -1.29 -9.97 -14.96
C LYS A 118 -2.76 -10.11 -14.58
N LEU A 119 -3.31 -9.16 -13.83
CA LEU A 119 -4.73 -9.08 -13.53
C LEU A 119 -5.38 -8.07 -14.46
N SER A 120 -6.64 -8.32 -14.83
CA SER A 120 -7.45 -7.32 -15.51
C SER A 120 -7.45 -6.00 -14.71
N PRO A 121 -7.40 -4.83 -15.37
CA PRO A 121 -7.55 -3.53 -14.70
C PRO A 121 -8.80 -3.45 -13.82
N ALA A 122 -9.83 -4.23 -14.14
CA ALA A 122 -11.04 -4.35 -13.35
C ALA A 122 -10.83 -4.94 -11.94
N TYR A 123 -9.65 -5.48 -11.63
CA TYR A 123 -9.26 -6.05 -10.33
C TYR A 123 -8.08 -5.30 -9.70
N HIS A 124 -7.71 -4.13 -10.24
CA HIS A 124 -6.71 -3.26 -9.63
C HIS A 124 -7.31 -2.48 -8.47
N GLY A 125 -6.44 -1.97 -7.59
CA GLY A 125 -6.81 -1.22 -6.41
C GLY A 125 -7.58 -2.05 -5.39
N VAL A 126 -8.59 -1.41 -4.80
CA VAL A 126 -9.34 -1.91 -3.63
C VAL A 126 -10.83 -1.55 -3.70
N ASN A 127 -11.30 -0.85 -4.74
CA ASN A 127 -12.63 -0.23 -4.76
C ASN A 127 -13.84 -1.13 -4.98
N LYS A 128 -13.70 -2.39 -5.39
CA LYS A 128 -14.90 -3.20 -5.67
C LYS A 128 -15.59 -3.80 -4.45
N LEU A 129 -14.98 -3.73 -3.26
CA LEU A 129 -15.60 -4.23 -2.03
C LEU A 129 -16.81 -3.42 -1.55
N LEU A 130 -17.03 -2.19 -2.02
CA LEU A 130 -18.06 -1.28 -1.45
C LEU A 130 -19.14 -0.80 -2.43
N ASN A 131 -19.00 -1.04 -3.74
CA ASN A 131 -20.12 -0.74 -4.66
C ASN A 131 -21.19 -1.85 -4.66
N ALA A 132 -20.90 -3.02 -4.08
CA ALA A 132 -21.87 -4.11 -3.96
C ALA A 132 -22.95 -3.86 -2.91
N GLU A 133 -22.63 -3.17 -1.81
CA GLU A 133 -23.62 -2.88 -0.76
C GLU A 133 -24.47 -1.64 -1.02
N VAL A 134 -24.09 -0.77 -1.97
CA VAL A 134 -24.73 0.55 -2.17
C VAL A 134 -25.54 0.66 -3.47
N GLN A 135 -25.47 -0.30 -4.39
CA GLN A 135 -26.14 -0.20 -5.70
C GLN A 135 -27.25 -1.21 -6.00
N ILE A 136 -27.64 -2.06 -5.05
CA ILE A 136 -28.89 -2.82 -5.21
C ILE A 136 -30.04 -1.88 -4.80
N THR A 137 -30.58 -1.11 -5.75
CA THR A 137 -31.89 -0.48 -5.56
C THR A 137 -32.96 -1.57 -5.50
N GLU A 138 -34.02 -1.38 -4.70
CA GLU A 138 -35.15 -2.33 -4.62
C GLU A 138 -35.69 -2.72 -6.01
N GLU A 139 -35.56 -1.82 -6.99
CA GLU A 139 -35.94 -2.03 -8.39
C GLU A 139 -35.13 -3.12 -9.10
N GLN A 140 -33.84 -3.29 -8.79
CA GLN A 140 -32.99 -4.35 -9.36
C GLN A 140 -33.27 -5.72 -8.76
N MET A 141 -33.74 -5.79 -7.50
CA MET A 141 -34.18 -7.05 -6.89
C MET A 141 -35.49 -7.56 -7.50
N ILE A 142 -36.33 -6.67 -8.03
CA ILE A 142 -37.62 -7.00 -8.64
C ILE A 142 -37.47 -7.44 -10.10
N ALA A 143 -36.45 -6.93 -10.82
CA ALA A 143 -36.29 -7.13 -12.26
C ALA A 143 -35.64 -8.47 -12.69
N GLY A 144 -35.06 -9.25 -11.76
CA GLY A 144 -34.42 -10.53 -12.09
C GLY A 144 -33.25 -10.42 -13.08
N GLU A 145 -32.66 -9.23 -13.24
CA GLU A 145 -31.49 -9.04 -14.08
C GLU A 145 -30.27 -9.69 -13.41
N ASP A 146 -29.53 -10.49 -14.18
CA ASP A 146 -28.29 -11.13 -13.78
C ASP A 146 -27.38 -10.08 -13.12
N THR A 147 -27.27 -10.17 -11.80
CA THR A 147 -26.36 -9.34 -11.02
C THR A 147 -24.96 -9.63 -11.55
N LYS A 148 -24.39 -8.68 -12.32
CA LYS A 148 -22.97 -8.73 -12.71
C LYS A 148 -22.18 -9.05 -11.46
N THR A 149 -21.63 -10.25 -11.39
CA THR A 149 -20.95 -10.78 -10.21
C THR A 149 -19.85 -9.78 -9.86
N ILE A 150 -20.04 -9.01 -8.80
CA ILE A 150 -19.05 -8.03 -8.35
C ILE A 150 -17.92 -8.85 -7.76
N VAL A 151 -16.93 -9.18 -8.59
CA VAL A 151 -15.82 -10.00 -8.15
C VAL A 151 -14.88 -9.18 -7.27
N ASP A 152 -14.62 -9.70 -6.08
CA ASP A 152 -13.70 -9.12 -5.10
C ASP A 152 -12.26 -9.10 -5.66
N PRO A 153 -11.59 -7.92 -5.75
CA PRO A 153 -10.18 -7.84 -6.12
C PRO A 153 -9.26 -8.68 -5.22
N PHE A 154 -9.61 -8.86 -3.94
CA PHE A 154 -8.86 -9.73 -3.02
C PHE A 154 -8.95 -11.20 -3.42
N GLU A 155 -10.12 -11.67 -3.87
CA GLU A 155 -10.32 -13.03 -4.36
C GLU A 155 -9.47 -13.27 -5.62
N LYS A 156 -9.54 -12.37 -6.61
CA LYS A 156 -8.73 -12.50 -7.84
C LYS A 156 -7.23 -12.45 -7.59
N ARG A 157 -6.79 -11.68 -6.59
CA ARG A 157 -5.39 -11.72 -6.15
C ARG A 157 -5.03 -13.05 -5.51
N SER A 158 -5.88 -13.60 -4.66
CA SER A 158 -5.68 -14.89 -3.99
C SER A 158 -5.59 -16.05 -5.00
N GLU A 159 -6.41 -16.03 -6.06
CA GLU A 159 -6.33 -16.98 -7.19
C GLU A 159 -4.95 -16.95 -7.86
N LYS A 160 -4.34 -15.77 -7.94
CA LYS A 160 -3.03 -15.53 -8.56
C LYS A 160 -1.86 -15.46 -7.57
N ARG A 161 -2.07 -15.82 -6.31
CA ARG A 161 -1.10 -15.60 -5.21
C ARG A 161 0.31 -16.08 -5.54
N LYS A 162 0.47 -17.29 -6.08
CA LYS A 162 1.79 -17.87 -6.40
C LYS A 162 2.59 -16.98 -7.36
N GLU A 163 1.95 -16.56 -8.45
CA GLU A 163 2.57 -15.71 -9.46
C GLU A 163 2.91 -14.31 -8.92
N ILE A 164 2.05 -13.77 -8.04
CA ILE A 164 2.26 -12.48 -7.39
C ILE A 164 3.47 -12.58 -6.45
N VAL A 165 3.52 -13.61 -5.61
CA VAL A 165 4.61 -13.86 -4.65
C VAL A 165 5.93 -14.06 -5.35
N GLU A 166 5.98 -14.82 -6.44
CA GLU A 166 7.20 -14.96 -7.26
C GLU A 166 7.70 -13.61 -7.79
N SER A 167 6.78 -12.75 -8.23
CA SER A 167 7.11 -11.40 -8.71
C SER A 167 7.64 -10.51 -7.58
N LEU A 168 7.04 -10.58 -6.40
CA LEU A 168 7.46 -9.86 -5.19
C LEU A 168 8.85 -10.32 -4.70
N LEU A 169 9.09 -11.63 -4.66
CA LEU A 169 10.40 -12.19 -4.32
C LEU A 169 11.49 -11.77 -5.30
N LYS A 170 11.17 -11.75 -6.61
CA LYS A 170 12.10 -11.27 -7.64
C LYS A 170 12.40 -9.78 -7.45
N ALA A 171 11.39 -8.96 -7.15
CA ALA A 171 11.58 -7.55 -6.83
C ALA A 171 12.52 -7.37 -5.63
N MET A 172 12.28 -8.08 -4.53
CA MET A 172 13.12 -8.02 -3.33
C MET A 172 14.59 -8.37 -3.65
N LYS A 173 14.84 -9.42 -4.44
CA LYS A 173 16.21 -9.79 -4.85
C LYS A 173 16.90 -8.68 -5.65
N ILE A 174 16.22 -8.10 -6.62
CA ILE A 174 16.77 -7.00 -7.45
C ILE A 174 17.10 -5.79 -6.59
N TYR A 175 16.19 -5.40 -5.70
CA TYR A 175 16.39 -4.20 -4.88
C TYR A 175 17.39 -4.40 -3.75
N LYS A 176 17.54 -5.62 -3.24
CA LYS A 176 18.67 -5.98 -2.36
C LYS A 176 20.01 -5.72 -3.05
N GLN A 177 20.20 -6.22 -4.27
CA GLN A 177 21.44 -5.99 -5.03
C GLN A 177 21.68 -4.50 -5.32
N LYS A 178 20.63 -3.76 -5.67
CA LYS A 178 20.72 -2.30 -5.85
C LYS A 178 21.12 -1.58 -4.57
N ALA A 179 20.57 -1.97 -3.42
CA ALA A 179 20.92 -1.40 -2.13
C ALA A 179 22.38 -1.70 -1.76
N GLU A 180 22.84 -2.93 -1.95
CA GLU A 180 24.24 -3.34 -1.74
C GLU A 180 25.19 -2.48 -2.59
N HIS A 181 24.86 -2.27 -3.87
CA HIS A 181 25.68 -1.43 -4.75
C HIS A 181 25.73 0.05 -4.32
N VAL A 182 24.66 0.59 -3.72
CA VAL A 182 24.68 1.95 -3.13
C VAL A 182 25.64 2.00 -1.94
N LEU A 183 25.68 0.96 -1.10
CA LEU A 183 26.59 0.88 0.04
C LEU A 183 28.06 0.82 -0.42
N TYR A 184 28.38 -0.06 -1.37
CA TYR A 184 29.76 -0.16 -1.90
C TYR A 184 30.28 1.14 -2.53
N LYS A 185 29.40 1.95 -3.13
CA LYS A 185 29.76 3.28 -3.65
C LYS A 185 29.94 4.34 -2.56
N ALA A 186 29.29 4.18 -1.41
CA ALA A 186 29.46 5.09 -0.29
C ALA A 186 30.79 4.85 0.45
N ASP A 187 31.25 3.59 0.52
CA ASP A 187 32.50 3.20 1.21
C ASP A 187 33.79 3.45 0.40
N SER A 188 33.67 3.86 -0.87
CA SER A 188 34.80 4.11 -1.80
C SER A 188 35.10 5.60 -2.02
N LEU A 189 34.45 6.49 -1.27
CA LEU A 189 34.64 7.95 -1.24
C LEU A 189 35.19 8.39 0.12
#